data_AF-A0A2W7S725-F1
#
_entry.id   AF-A0A2W7S725-F1
#
_cell.length_a   1.000
_cell.length_b   1.000
_cell.length_c   1.000
_cell.angle_alpha   90.00
_cell.angle_beta   90.00
_cell.angle_gamma   90.00
#
_symmetry.space_group_name_H-M   'P 1'
#
loop_
_entity.id
_entity.type
_entity.pdbx_description
1 polymer ?
#
loop_
_entity_poly.entity_id
_entity_poly.type
_entity_poly.pdbx_seq_one_letter_code
_entity_poly.pdbx_strand_id
1 'polypeptide(L)'
;MAKWTDKAEFKRAVYTYADKMKVKVKSLALRPMSNKWASCSTDGNLNFNKELLDLDKELGEYVIVHELLHFNVPNHGKLWKSLMTAYLGDYEKIELKLKQIARSQPNLQAHLKAAQAKAEPKLLKELAKPTQEMQSIHERHRNEK
;
A
#
# COMPACT_ATOMS: atom_id res chain seq x y z
N MET A 1 4.93 -11.20 -9.95
CA MET A 1 5.39 -10.52 -8.73
C MET A 1 5.38 -11.52 -7.58
N ALA A 2 6.23 -11.35 -6.57
CA ALA A 2 6.29 -12.28 -5.44
C ALA A 2 5.02 -12.17 -4.57
N LYS A 3 4.52 -13.29 -4.06
CA LYS A 3 3.34 -13.39 -3.18
C LYS A 3 3.72 -13.89 -1.79
N TRP A 4 3.01 -13.44 -0.76
CA TRP A 4 3.17 -13.98 0.59
C TRP A 4 2.83 -15.47 0.60
N THR A 5 3.69 -16.26 1.22
CA THR A 5 3.49 -17.71 1.36
C THR A 5 2.43 -18.01 2.40
N ASP A 6 2.48 -17.29 3.53
CA ASP A 6 1.55 -17.44 4.64
C ASP A 6 1.56 -16.19 5.55
N LYS A 7 0.70 -16.22 6.57
CA LYS A 7 0.61 -15.20 7.61
C LYS A 7 1.89 -15.09 8.45
N ALA A 8 2.63 -16.18 8.64
CA ALA A 8 3.85 -16.17 9.45
C ALA A 8 4.97 -15.41 8.75
N GLU A 9 5.09 -15.55 7.43
CA GLU A 9 6.01 -14.78 6.59
C GLU A 9 5.73 -13.28 6.69
N PHE A 10 4.48 -12.87 6.51
CA PHE A 10 4.09 -11.47 6.65
C PHE A 10 4.46 -10.93 8.04
N LYS A 11 4.17 -11.68 9.11
CA LYS A 11 4.53 -11.29 10.48
C LYS A 11 6.05 -11.18 10.67
N ARG A 12 6.84 -12.10 10.11
CA ARG A 12 8.31 -12.02 10.16
C ARG A 12 8.81 -10.75 9.46
N ALA A 13 8.22 -10.38 8.33
CA ALA A 13 8.55 -9.13 7.65
C ALA A 13 8.24 -7.92 8.55
N VAL A 14 7.07 -7.87 9.21
CA VAL A 14 6.73 -6.82 10.19
C VAL A 14 7.81 -6.68 11.26
N TYR A 15 8.19 -7.79 11.91
CA TYR A 15 9.21 -7.74 12.96
C TYR A 15 10.59 -7.37 12.44
N THR A 16 10.94 -7.78 11.22
CA THR A 16 12.22 -7.43 10.58
C THR A 16 12.32 -5.92 10.35
N TYR A 17 11.27 -5.30 9.79
CA TYR A 17 11.25 -3.84 9.63
C TYR A 17 11.18 -3.11 10.97
N ALA A 18 10.41 -3.64 11.93
CA ALA A 18 10.32 -3.04 13.26
C ALA A 18 11.68 -3.02 13.97
N ASP A 19 12.48 -4.09 13.89
CA ASP A 19 13.83 -4.11 14.45
C ASP A 19 14.78 -3.14 13.74
N LYS A 20 14.72 -3.06 12.41
CA LYS A 20 15.50 -2.08 11.63
C LYS A 20 15.19 -0.64 12.04
N MET A 21 13.91 -0.34 12.31
CA MET A 21 13.43 0.98 12.70
C MET A 21 13.44 1.22 14.21
N LYS A 22 13.89 0.24 15.01
CA LYS A 22 13.90 0.27 16.47
C LYS A 22 12.52 0.58 17.09
N VAL A 23 11.47 0.04 16.47
CA VAL A 23 10.08 0.16 16.94
C VAL A 23 9.72 -1.04 17.82
N LYS A 24 9.21 -0.76 19.03
CA LYS A 24 8.71 -1.81 19.93
C LYS A 24 7.27 -2.16 19.59
N VAL A 25 7.07 -3.38 19.07
CA VAL A 25 5.73 -3.91 18.79
C VAL A 25 5.18 -4.59 20.03
N LYS A 26 4.07 -4.07 20.58
CA LYS A 26 3.34 -4.63 21.72
C LYS A 26 2.42 -5.76 21.29
N SER A 27 1.69 -5.57 20.18
CA SER A 27 0.82 -6.61 19.63
C SER A 27 0.73 -6.50 18.11
N LEU A 28 0.52 -7.64 17.44
CA LEU A 28 0.41 -7.73 15.98
C LEU A 28 -0.74 -8.65 15.57
N ALA A 29 -1.78 -8.04 15.02
CA ALA A 29 -2.95 -8.72 14.49
C ALA A 29 -3.03 -8.61 12.97
N LEU A 30 -3.43 -9.71 12.34
CA LEU A 30 -3.84 -9.76 10.94
C LEU A 30 -5.27 -10.26 10.89
N ARG A 31 -6.21 -9.39 10.49
CA ARG A 31 -7.66 -9.61 10.60
C ARG A 31 -8.41 -8.91 9.46
N PRO A 32 -9.66 -9.26 9.15
CA PRO A 32 -10.47 -8.47 8.24
C PRO A 32 -10.60 -7.02 8.75
N MET A 33 -10.43 -6.05 7.87
CA MET A 33 -10.61 -4.63 8.18
C MET A 33 -11.45 -3.99 7.09
N SER A 34 -12.40 -3.16 7.48
CA SER A 34 -13.50 -2.72 6.60
C SER A 34 -13.30 -1.36 5.97
N ASN A 35 -12.14 -0.71 6.14
CA ASN A 35 -11.93 0.70 5.74
C ASN A 35 -10.46 1.08 5.52
N LYS A 36 -9.52 0.22 5.90
CA LYS A 36 -8.09 0.53 5.94
C LYS A 36 -7.26 -0.73 5.77
N TRP A 37 -6.07 -0.56 5.18
CA TRP A 37 -5.09 -1.61 5.05
C TRP A 37 -4.39 -1.94 6.36
N ALA A 38 -4.19 -0.94 7.22
CA ALA A 38 -3.60 -1.15 8.54
C ALA A 38 -3.91 0.00 9.49
N SER A 39 -3.54 -0.17 10.75
CA SER A 39 -3.46 0.92 11.73
C SER A 39 -2.51 0.56 12.86
N CYS A 40 -1.75 1.55 13.32
CA CYS A 40 -0.95 1.51 14.54
C CYS A 40 -1.56 2.36 15.68
N SER A 41 -1.32 1.97 16.94
CA SER A 41 -1.47 2.86 18.10
C SER A 41 -0.11 3.31 18.62
N THR A 42 -0.05 4.45 19.30
CA THR A 42 1.14 4.92 20.03
C THR A 42 1.71 3.87 20.98
N ASP A 43 0.84 3.05 21.58
CA ASP A 43 1.22 1.97 22.51
C ASP A 43 1.84 0.72 21.84
N GLY A 44 2.10 0.74 20.54
CA GLY A 44 2.73 -0.38 19.83
C GLY A 44 1.79 -1.48 19.36
N ASN A 45 0.47 -1.23 19.28
CA ASN A 45 -0.47 -2.21 18.73
C ASN A 45 -0.60 -2.02 17.21
N LEU A 46 -0.28 -3.06 16.46
CA LEU A 46 -0.37 -3.09 15.00
C LEU A 46 -1.52 -3.99 14.55
N ASN A 47 -2.36 -3.45 13.67
CA ASN A 47 -3.41 -4.19 12.99
C ASN A 47 -3.22 -4.07 11.48
N PHE A 48 -3.21 -5.20 10.79
CA PHE A 48 -3.15 -5.27 9.34
C PHE A 48 -4.38 -5.99 8.78
N ASN A 49 -4.85 -5.56 7.62
CA ASN A 49 -5.93 -6.24 6.90
C ASN A 49 -5.41 -7.56 6.33
N LYS A 50 -6.13 -8.67 6.56
CA LYS A 50 -5.75 -9.99 6.04
C LYS A 50 -5.67 -10.06 4.52
N GLU A 51 -6.41 -9.21 3.82
CA GLU A 51 -6.41 -9.09 2.36
C GLU A 51 -5.03 -8.67 1.79
N LEU A 52 -4.14 -8.11 2.63
CA LEU A 52 -2.75 -7.84 2.24
C LEU A 52 -1.97 -9.11 1.86
N LEU A 53 -2.38 -10.27 2.36
CA LEU A 53 -1.75 -11.55 2.00
C LEU A 53 -2.03 -11.94 0.55
N ASP A 54 -3.17 -11.51 0.00
CA ASP A 54 -3.59 -11.81 -1.36
C ASP A 54 -2.92 -10.86 -2.39
N LEU A 55 -2.41 -9.72 -1.90
CA LEU A 55 -1.67 -8.76 -2.70
C LEU A 55 -0.22 -9.19 -2.94
N ASP A 56 0.44 -8.51 -3.87
CA ASP A 56 1.88 -8.69 -4.09
C ASP A 56 2.68 -8.27 -2.85
N LYS A 57 3.81 -8.96 -2.59
CA LYS A 57 4.63 -8.70 -1.41
C LYS A 57 5.01 -7.23 -1.28
N GLU A 58 5.37 -6.58 -2.40
CA GLU A 58 5.74 -5.16 -2.42
C GLU A 58 4.65 -4.25 -1.83
N LEU A 59 3.37 -4.56 -2.06
CA LEU A 59 2.24 -3.80 -1.54
C LEU A 59 2.08 -4.03 -0.04
N GLY A 60 2.28 -5.26 0.41
CA GLY A 60 2.28 -5.59 1.84
C GLY A 60 3.42 -4.89 2.58
N GLU A 61 4.65 -4.96 2.05
CA GLU A 61 5.83 -4.32 2.61
C GLU A 61 5.67 -2.79 2.67
N TYR A 62 5.09 -2.19 1.64
CA TYR A 62 4.73 -0.77 1.66
C TYR A 62 3.86 -0.42 2.86
N VAL A 63 2.79 -1.18 3.12
CA VAL A 63 1.90 -0.91 4.25
C VAL A 63 2.61 -1.15 5.59
N ILE A 64 3.46 -2.19 5.69
CA ILE A 64 4.26 -2.46 6.89
C ILE A 64 5.16 -1.27 7.23
N VAL A 65 5.96 -0.82 6.26
CA VAL A 65 6.89 0.30 6.45
C VAL A 65 6.14 1.58 6.78
N HIS A 66 5.01 1.84 6.11
CA HIS A 66 4.16 2.99 6.37
C HIS A 66 3.72 3.04 7.85
N GLU A 67 3.11 1.97 8.37
CA GLU A 67 2.64 1.95 9.75
C GLU A 67 3.76 2.05 10.78
N LEU A 68 4.92 1.43 10.49
CA LEU A 68 6.06 1.48 11.42
C LEU A 68 6.71 2.86 11.46
N LEU A 69 6.74 3.60 10.34
CA LEU A 69 7.26 4.96 10.32
C LEU A 69 6.44 5.92 11.19
N HIS A 70 5.13 5.68 11.34
CA HIS A 70 4.27 6.52 12.19
C HIS A 70 4.72 6.60 13.65
N PHE A 71 5.49 5.62 14.15
CA PHE A 71 6.05 5.66 15.51
C PHE A 71 7.13 6.72 15.70
N ASN A 72 7.89 7.04 14.65
CA ASN A 72 9.03 7.96 14.73
C ASN A 72 8.75 9.28 14.01
N VAL A 73 7.99 9.25 12.91
CA VAL A 73 7.69 10.38 12.06
C VAL A 73 6.19 10.36 11.73
N PRO A 74 5.31 10.95 12.54
CA PRO A 74 3.86 10.83 12.32
C PRO A 74 3.36 11.57 11.07
N ASN A 75 4.12 12.56 10.57
CA ASN A 75 3.73 13.43 9.47
C ASN A 75 4.38 13.00 8.14
N HIS A 76 3.61 12.87 7.06
CA HIS A 76 4.08 12.50 5.71
C HIS A 76 4.86 13.60 4.95
N GLY A 77 5.68 14.38 5.66
CA GLY A 77 6.51 15.45 5.11
C GLY A 77 7.79 14.96 4.42
N LYS A 78 8.76 15.87 4.19
CA LYS A 78 10.02 15.53 3.49
C LYS A 78 10.77 14.36 4.13
N LEU A 79 10.94 14.39 5.46
CA LEU A 79 11.63 13.32 6.20
C LEU A 79 10.96 11.95 6.00
N TRP A 80 9.62 11.92 6.05
CA TRP A 80 8.86 10.69 5.78
C TRP A 80 9.16 10.13 4.40
N LYS A 81 9.09 10.98 3.37
CA LYS A 81 9.36 10.56 1.98
C LYS A 81 10.78 10.00 1.84
N SER A 82 11.77 10.68 2.43
CA SER A 82 13.15 10.20 2.43
C SER A 82 13.29 8.84 3.10
N LEU A 83 12.60 8.59 4.22
CA LEU A 83 12.64 7.30 4.91
C LEU A 83 11.93 6.20 4.10
N MET A 84 10.76 6.49 3.53
CA MET A 84 10.07 5.56 2.62
C MET A 84 10.98 5.16 1.45
N THR A 85 11.66 6.13 0.82
CA THR A 85 12.64 5.85 -0.24
C THR A 85 13.83 5.05 0.26
N ALA A 86 14.35 5.33 1.46
CA ALA A 86 15.46 4.59 2.02
C ALA A 86 15.12 3.11 2.27
N TYR A 87 13.88 2.80 2.67
CA TYR A 87 13.46 1.43 2.95
C TYR A 87 12.94 0.67 1.73
N LEU A 88 12.29 1.35 0.77
CA LEU A 88 11.55 0.70 -0.31
C LEU A 88 11.96 1.16 -1.72
N GLY A 89 12.86 2.14 -1.83
CA GLY A 89 13.25 2.71 -3.12
C GLY A 89 12.13 3.53 -3.76
N ASP A 90 11.73 3.17 -4.98
CA ASP A 90 10.68 3.85 -5.75
C ASP A 90 9.27 3.49 -5.25
N TYR A 91 8.99 3.88 -4.00
CA TYR A 91 7.75 3.53 -3.31
C TYR A 91 6.51 4.24 -3.89
N GLU A 92 6.69 5.35 -4.60
CA GLU A 92 5.57 6.17 -5.11
C GLU A 92 4.73 5.39 -6.15
N LYS A 93 5.38 4.54 -6.96
CA LYS A 93 4.69 3.61 -7.86
C LYS A 93 3.86 2.59 -7.09
N ILE A 94 4.40 2.07 -5.99
CA ILE A 94 3.71 1.09 -5.12
C ILE A 94 2.50 1.75 -4.45
N GLU A 95 2.66 2.98 -3.97
CA GLU A 95 1.57 3.76 -3.39
C GLU A 95 0.44 3.97 -4.41
N LEU A 96 0.77 4.32 -5.66
CA LEU A 96 -0.23 4.54 -6.70
C LEU A 96 -1.01 3.27 -7.01
N LYS A 97 -0.34 2.11 -7.12
CA LYS A 97 -1.00 0.81 -7.30
C LYS A 97 -1.94 0.50 -6.14
N LEU A 98 -1.49 0.70 -4.89
CA LEU A 98 -2.31 0.45 -3.71
C LEU A 98 -3.55 1.36 -3.67
N LYS A 99 -3.40 2.63 -4.08
CA LYS A 99 -4.52 3.58 -4.24
C LYS A 99 -5.53 3.12 -5.28
N GLN A 100 -5.08 2.54 -6.39
CA GLN A 100 -5.98 2.01 -7.43
C GLN A 100 -6.77 0.81 -6.90
N ILE A 101 -6.10 -0.15 -6.24
CA ILE A 101 -6.74 -1.33 -5.64
C ILE A 101 -7.79 -0.89 -4.61
N ALA A 102 -7.45 0.05 -3.71
CA ALA A 102 -8.37 0.55 -2.70
C ALA A 102 -9.60 1.29 -3.27
N ARG A 103 -9.52 1.85 -4.49
CA ARG A 103 -10.68 2.46 -5.16
C ARG A 103 -11.59 1.42 -5.78
N SER A 104 -11.02 0.33 -6.28
CA SER A 104 -11.75 -0.81 -6.84
C SER A 104 -12.40 -1.70 -5.78
N GLN A 105 -12.04 -1.52 -4.51
CA GLN A 105 -12.66 -2.16 -3.35
C GLN A 105 -13.50 -1.12 -2.56
N PRO A 106 -14.83 -1.06 -2.77
CA PRO A 106 -15.67 -0.02 -2.17
C PRO A 106 -15.63 0.02 -0.63
N ASN A 107 -15.15 -1.04 0.02
CA ASN A 107 -14.94 -1.15 1.46
C ASN A 107 -13.54 -0.71 1.96
N LEU A 108 -12.64 -0.10 1.16
CA LEU A 108 -11.29 0.24 1.66
C LEU A 108 -10.87 1.72 1.54
N GLN A 109 -11.84 2.65 1.49
CA GLN A 109 -11.57 4.05 1.11
C GLN A 109 -11.04 5.00 2.21
N ALA A 110 -10.74 4.58 3.45
CA ALA A 110 -10.60 5.56 4.55
C ALA A 110 -9.16 5.90 5.02
N HIS A 111 -8.06 5.42 4.42
CA HIS A 111 -6.70 5.78 4.91
C HIS A 111 -5.81 6.57 3.94
N LEU A 112 -6.11 6.58 2.64
CA LEU A 112 -5.29 7.29 1.64
C LEU A 112 -5.68 8.77 1.46
N LYS A 113 -6.87 9.17 1.93
CA LYS A 113 -7.36 10.55 1.79
C LYS A 113 -6.61 11.57 2.66
N ALA A 114 -5.94 11.14 3.73
CA ALA A 114 -5.16 12.05 4.57
C ALA A 114 -3.80 12.43 3.95
N ALA A 115 -3.23 11.58 3.08
CA ALA A 115 -1.96 11.87 2.38
C ALA A 115 -2.14 12.79 1.15
N GLN A 116 -3.39 13.02 0.69
CA GLN A 116 -3.69 13.74 -0.55
C GLN A 116 -3.86 15.25 -0.40
N ALA A 117 -3.67 15.84 0.78
CA ALA A 117 -3.73 17.30 0.92
C ALA A 117 -2.49 18.03 0.36
N LYS A 118 -1.39 17.33 -0.01
CA LYS A 118 -0.13 17.96 -0.46
C LYS A 118 0.71 17.14 -1.46
N ALA A 119 0.14 16.72 -2.59
CA ALA A 119 0.92 16.12 -3.69
C ALA A 119 0.61 16.80 -5.04
N GLU A 120 1.65 17.22 -5.75
CA GLU A 120 1.55 18.04 -6.97
C GLU A 120 0.93 17.31 -8.18
N PRO A 121 0.15 18.02 -9.02
CA PRO A 121 -0.75 17.43 -10.03
C PRO A 121 -0.07 16.89 -11.30
N LYS A 122 1.26 16.80 -11.36
CA LYS A 122 1.97 16.57 -12.63
C LYS A 122 1.98 15.09 -13.08
N LEU A 123 1.94 14.13 -12.16
CA LEU A 123 2.04 12.69 -12.49
C LEU A 123 0.71 12.06 -12.96
N LEU A 124 -0.44 12.67 -12.65
CA LEU A 124 -1.76 12.12 -12.98
C LEU A 124 -2.16 12.29 -14.45
N LYS A 125 -1.53 13.22 -15.19
CA LYS A 125 -1.84 13.46 -16.61
C LYS A 125 -1.18 12.48 -17.58
N GLU A 126 -0.09 11.83 -17.19
CA GLU A 126 0.66 10.93 -18.07
C GLU A 126 0.08 9.51 -18.12
N LEU A 127 -0.56 9.06 -17.03
CA LEU A 127 -1.15 7.72 -16.91
C LEU A 127 -2.61 7.62 -17.37
N ALA A 128 -3.22 8.75 -17.77
CA ALA A 128 -4.60 8.82 -18.24
C ALA A 128 -4.73 8.71 -19.76
N LYS A 129 -3.63 8.50 -20.50
CA LYS A 129 -3.70 8.24 -21.95
C LYS A 129 -4.03 6.75 -22.17
N PRO A 130 -5.17 6.41 -22.77
CA PRO A 130 -5.47 5.03 -23.14
C PRO A 130 -4.41 4.54 -24.13
N THR A 131 -3.77 3.40 -23.83
CA THR A 131 -2.90 2.72 -24.79
C THR A 131 -3.78 2.21 -25.93
N GLN A 132 -3.40 2.54 -27.17
CA GLN A 132 -4.19 2.32 -28.39
C GLN A 132 -4.51 0.84 -28.69
N GLU A 133 -3.96 -0.10 -27.93
CA GLU A 133 -4.18 -1.54 -28.09
C GLU A 133 -5.51 -2.05 -27.52
N MET A 134 -6.14 -1.37 -26.55
CA MET A 134 -7.39 -1.87 -25.94
C MET A 134 -8.67 -1.55 -26.73
N GLN A 135 -8.62 -0.71 -27.76
CA GLN A 135 -9.79 -0.42 -28.61
C GLN A 135 -9.98 -1.45 -29.74
N SER A 136 -8.93 -2.20 -30.11
CA SER A 136 -9.02 -3.21 -31.18
C SER A 136 -9.74 -4.50 -30.77
N ILE A 137 -9.91 -4.79 -29.49
CA ILE A 137 -10.44 -6.08 -29.01
C ILE A 137 -11.97 -6.08 -28.98
N HIS A 138 -12.60 -4.91 -28.80
CA HIS A 138 -14.06 -4.79 -28.71
C HIS A 138 -14.78 -4.75 -30.07
N GLU A 139 -14.04 -4.64 -31.18
CA GLU A 139 -14.63 -4.50 -32.52
C GLU A 139 -14.59 -5.80 -33.35
N ARG A 140 -13.83 -6.81 -32.93
CA ARG A 140 -13.76 -8.10 -33.65
C ARG A 140 -14.86 -9.11 -33.28
N HIS A 141 -15.58 -8.89 -32.18
CA HIS A 141 -16.64 -9.81 -31.73
C HIS A 141 -18.06 -9.44 -32.21
N ARG A 142 -18.21 -8.46 -33.11
CA ARG A 142 -19.53 -8.02 -33.62
C ARG A 142 -19.85 -8.44 -35.06
N ASN A 143 -18.92 -9.03 -35.80
CA ASN A 143 -19.08 -9.37 -37.23
C ASN A 143 -19.07 -10.88 -37.57
N GLU A 144 -19.28 -11.77 -36.59
CA GLU A 144 -19.43 -13.23 -36.84
C GLU A 144 -20.85 -13.73 -36.53
N LYS A 145 -21.86 -13.04 -37.07
CA LYS A 145 -23.18 -13.62 -37.35
C LYS A 145 -23.73 -13.09 -38.66
#